data_AF-W6AM82-F1
#
_entry.id   AF-W6AM82-F1
#
_cell.length_a   1.000
_cell.length_b   1.000
_cell.length_c   1.000
_cell.angle_alpha   90.00
_cell.angle_beta   90.00
_cell.angle_gamma   90.00
#
_symmetry.space_group_name_H-M   'P 1'
#
loop_
_entity.id
_entity.type
_entity.pdbx_description
1 polymer ?
#
loop_
_entity_poly.entity_id
_entity_poly.type
_entity_poly.pdbx_seq_one_letter_code
_entity_poly.pdbx_strand_id
1 'polypeptide(L)'
;MSLWMIISPALLNYYVVKITKSNTLAVGHTGSLSYLFAAWIGMIVDKLSRKTIKLIEDINFPKELSFLRNTNIALAIIMFVLYLVIYFTAWDLKGYDVLVAKNIISSGDDVFIQGMLQAFTFAAGVEVLLIGVHMFIAKLCLLSKEFRIKLFQMLNQR
;
A
#
# COMPACT_ATOMS: atom_id res chain seq x y z
N MET A 1 8.98 10.99 18.99
CA MET A 1 8.26 9.89 18.28
C MET A 1 7.33 9.11 19.19
N SER A 2 7.75 8.71 20.40
CA SER A 2 6.92 7.87 21.30
C SER A 2 5.58 8.51 21.70
N LEU A 3 5.56 9.79 22.03
CA LEU A 3 4.31 10.50 22.37
C LEU A 3 3.32 10.54 21.18
N TRP A 4 3.84 10.75 19.97
CA TRP A 4 3.03 10.74 18.75
C TRP A 4 2.42 9.36 18.45
N MET A 5 3.17 8.28 18.66
CA MET A 5 2.66 6.91 18.46
C MET A 5 1.63 6.49 19.51
N ILE A 6 1.55 7.18 20.65
CA ILE A 6 0.53 6.96 21.68
C ILE A 6 -0.74 7.75 21.37
N ILE A 7 -0.60 9.00 20.91
CA ILE A 7 -1.75 9.90 20.66
C ILE A 7 -2.40 9.64 19.30
N SER A 8 -1.60 9.34 18.27
CA SER A 8 -2.10 9.20 16.91
C SER A 8 -3.16 8.11 16.72
N PRO A 9 -3.09 6.91 17.33
CA PRO A 9 -4.14 5.91 17.18
C PRO A 9 -5.49 6.40 17.72
N ALA A 10 -5.49 7.17 18.80
CA ALA A 10 -6.70 7.76 19.38
C ALA A 10 -7.27 8.86 18.47
N LEU A 11 -6.41 9.71 17.91
CA LEU A 11 -6.81 10.79 17.01
C LEU A 11 -7.37 10.27 15.68
N LEU A 12 -6.80 9.19 15.14
CA LEU A 12 -7.27 8.57 13.89
C LEU A 12 -8.44 7.61 14.09
N ASN A 13 -8.72 7.15 15.32
CA ASN A 13 -9.70 6.09 15.57
C ASN A 13 -11.06 6.40 14.95
N TYR A 14 -11.57 7.63 15.10
CA TYR A 14 -12.84 8.04 14.49
C TYR A 14 -12.88 7.81 12.97
N TYR A 15 -11.81 8.20 12.27
CA TYR A 15 -11.70 8.03 10.81
C TYR A 15 -11.53 6.57 10.43
N VAL A 16 -10.71 5.82 11.17
CA VAL A 16 -10.47 4.40 10.94
C VAL A 16 -11.77 3.61 11.09
N VAL A 17 -12.54 3.83 12.17
CA VAL A 17 -13.82 3.16 12.39
C VAL A 17 -14.84 3.52 11.31
N LYS A 18 -14.88 4.78 10.87
CA LYS A 18 -15.78 5.23 9.79
C LYS A 18 -15.49 4.51 8.47
N ILE A 19 -14.23 4.23 8.16
CA ILE A 19 -13.79 3.59 6.91
C ILE A 19 -13.93 2.07 7.01
N THR A 20 -13.40 1.45 8.07
CA THR A 20 -13.37 -0.02 8.22
C THR A 20 -14.67 -0.61 8.76
N LYS A 21 -15.58 0.25 9.25
CA LYS A 21 -16.83 -0.14 9.93
C LYS A 21 -16.61 -1.04 11.16
N SER A 22 -15.40 -1.03 11.73
CA SER A 22 -15.03 -1.86 12.89
C SER A 22 -14.15 -1.10 13.87
N ASN A 23 -14.41 -1.26 15.17
CA ASN A 23 -13.60 -0.67 16.26
C ASN A 23 -12.52 -1.63 16.80
N THR A 24 -12.13 -2.63 16.00
CA THR A 24 -11.10 -3.61 16.40
C THR A 24 -9.67 -3.19 16.04
N LEU A 25 -9.51 -2.12 15.24
CA LEU A 25 -8.24 -1.69 14.68
C LEU A 25 -7.99 -0.20 14.94
N ALA A 26 -6.78 0.13 15.37
CA ALA A 26 -6.30 1.51 15.50
C ALA A 26 -4.94 1.63 14.82
N VAL A 27 -4.70 2.76 14.14
CA VAL A 27 -3.50 2.95 13.31
C VAL A 27 -2.51 3.87 14.00
N GLY A 28 -1.40 3.30 14.46
CA GLY A 28 -0.25 4.04 14.99
C GLY A 28 0.94 3.96 14.03
N HIS A 29 1.15 4.98 13.21
CA HIS A 29 2.28 5.06 12.28
C HIS A 29 2.95 6.43 12.38
N THR A 30 4.24 6.52 12.05
CA THR A 30 4.94 7.82 11.98
C THR A 30 4.26 8.78 10.99
N GLY A 31 3.72 8.21 9.91
CA GLY A 31 2.90 8.88 8.90
C GLY A 31 1.43 9.14 9.28
N SER A 32 0.98 8.89 10.51
CA SER A 32 -0.43 9.09 10.87
C SER A 32 -0.97 10.51 10.61
N LEU A 33 -0.08 11.51 10.56
CA LEU A 33 -0.46 12.89 10.27
C LEU A 33 -0.90 13.07 8.81
N SER A 34 -0.22 12.41 7.86
CA SER A 34 -0.63 12.47 6.45
C SER A 34 -1.97 11.76 6.22
N TYR A 35 -2.24 10.68 6.96
CA TYR A 35 -3.56 10.03 6.94
C TYR A 35 -4.67 10.95 7.44
N LEU A 36 -4.42 11.75 8.49
CA LEU A 36 -5.38 12.76 8.94
C LEU A 36 -5.61 13.84 7.89
N PHE A 37 -4.54 14.37 7.28
CA PHE A 37 -4.68 15.34 6.20
C PHE A 37 -5.45 14.76 5.01
N ALA A 38 -5.16 13.53 4.60
CA ALA A 38 -5.88 12.84 3.53
C ALA A 38 -7.36 12.63 3.88
N ALA A 39 -7.67 12.21 5.11
CA ALA A 39 -9.05 12.06 5.58
C ALA A 39 -9.78 13.40 5.61
N TRP A 40 -9.12 14.48 6.02
CA TRP A 40 -9.70 15.81 6.10
C TRP A 40 -9.98 16.38 4.72
N ILE A 41 -9.03 16.28 3.79
CA ILE A 41 -9.22 16.66 2.39
C ILE A 41 -10.32 15.82 1.76
N GLY A 42 -10.34 14.51 2.01
CA GLY A 42 -11.39 13.61 1.51
C GLY A 42 -12.79 14.03 1.95
N MET A 43 -12.97 14.43 3.21
CA MET A 43 -14.25 14.95 3.70
C MET A 43 -14.64 16.30 3.08
N ILE A 44 -13.67 17.19 2.85
CA ILE A 44 -13.93 18.48 2.20
C ILE A 44 -14.37 18.26 0.75
N VAL A 45 -13.67 17.40 0.01
CA VAL A 45 -13.99 17.06 -1.38
C VAL A 45 -15.35 16.36 -1.47
N ASP A 46 -15.65 15.44 -0.55
CA ASP A 46 -16.96 14.78 -0.47
C ASP A 46 -18.10 15.78 -0.21
N LYS A 47 -17.89 16.73 0.71
CA LYS A 47 -18.88 17.78 1.02
C LYS A 47 -19.07 18.78 -0.13
N LEU A 48 -18.02 19.04 -0.90
CA LEU A 48 -18.07 19.96 -2.05
C LEU A 48 -18.61 19.28 -3.32
N SER A 49 -18.49 17.96 -3.40
CA SER A 49 -19.01 17.16 -4.50
C SER A 49 -20.53 17.09 -4.45
N ARG A 50 -21.20 17.49 -5.54
CA ARG A 50 -22.67 17.35 -5.69
C ARG A 50 -23.11 15.91 -5.98
N LYS A 51 -22.17 14.97 -6.11
CA LYS A 51 -22.39 13.55 -6.40
C LYS A 51 -21.65 12.69 -5.38
N THR A 52 -22.24 11.55 -5.01
CA THR A 52 -21.57 10.54 -4.18
C THR A 52 -20.24 10.17 -4.80
N ILE A 53 -19.14 10.46 -4.11
CA ILE A 53 -17.81 10.02 -4.53
C ILE A 53 -17.78 8.51 -4.35
N LYS A 54 -17.69 7.77 -5.46
CA LYS A 54 -17.58 6.32 -5.41
C LYS A 54 -16.20 5.94 -4.91
N LEU A 55 -16.15 4.97 -4.00
CA LEU A 55 -14.91 4.27 -3.70
C LEU A 55 -14.41 3.63 -5.00
N ILE A 56 -13.10 3.60 -5.21
CA ILE A 56 -12.51 2.92 -6.37
C ILE A 56 -12.95 1.46 -6.45
N GLU A 57 -13.21 0.84 -5.30
CA GLU A 57 -13.72 -0.52 -5.16
C GLU A 57 -15.16 -0.71 -5.69
N ASP A 58 -15.96 0.36 -5.74
CA ASP A 58 -17.36 0.37 -6.20
C ASP A 58 -17.52 0.80 -7.68
N ILE A 59 -16.41 1.03 -8.38
CA ILE A 59 -16.43 1.41 -9.80
C ILE A 59 -16.59 0.15 -10.64
N ASN A 60 -17.75 0.01 -11.29
CA ASN A 60 -17.97 -1.01 -12.30
C ASN A 60 -17.18 -0.69 -13.57
N PHE A 61 -16.01 -1.30 -13.70
CA PHE A 61 -15.23 -1.26 -14.93
C PHE A 61 -15.96 -1.98 -16.08
N PRO A 62 -15.82 -1.52 -17.34
CA PRO A 62 -16.29 -2.28 -18.49
C PRO A 62 -15.62 -3.66 -18.52
N LYS A 63 -16.27 -4.67 -19.13
CA LYS A 63 -15.81 -6.08 -19.12
C LYS A 63 -14.34 -6.25 -19.51
N GLU A 64 -13.82 -5.38 -20.38
CA GLU A 64 -12.43 -5.40 -20.82
C GLU A 64 -11.44 -4.95 -19.73
N LEU A 65 -11.82 -4.03 -18.84
CA LEU A 65 -10.96 -3.53 -17.74
C LEU A 65 -11.22 -4.24 -16.42
N SER A 66 -12.07 -5.26 -16.38
CA SER A 66 -12.40 -5.94 -15.11
C SER A 66 -11.19 -6.63 -14.47
N PHE A 67 -10.14 -6.93 -15.24
CA PHE A 67 -8.88 -7.48 -14.71
C PHE A 67 -8.16 -6.48 -13.79
N LEU A 68 -8.36 -5.17 -13.97
CA LEU A 68 -7.80 -4.13 -13.10
C LEU A 68 -8.41 -4.15 -11.69
N ARG A 69 -9.52 -4.86 -11.50
CA ARG A 69 -10.10 -5.09 -10.16
C ARG A 69 -9.26 -6.08 -9.35
N ASN A 70 -8.39 -6.85 -9.98
CA ASN A 70 -7.42 -7.67 -9.27
C ASN A 70 -6.19 -6.81 -8.93
N THR A 71 -6.01 -6.51 -7.65
CA THR A 71 -4.95 -5.65 -7.15
C THR A 71 -3.55 -6.11 -7.58
N ASN A 72 -3.29 -7.41 -7.64
CA ASN A 72 -1.98 -7.95 -8.03
C ASN A 72 -1.71 -7.67 -9.52
N ILE A 73 -2.73 -7.85 -10.37
CA ILE A 73 -2.63 -7.59 -11.81
C ILE A 73 -2.51 -6.08 -12.07
N ALA A 74 -3.31 -5.27 -11.37
CA ALA A 74 -3.24 -3.81 -11.48
C ALA A 74 -1.85 -3.27 -11.08
N LEU A 75 -1.28 -3.78 -9.98
CA LEU A 75 0.05 -3.41 -9.53
C LEU A 75 1.12 -3.74 -10.58
N ALA A 76 1.09 -4.96 -11.14
CA ALA A 76 2.04 -5.37 -12.15
C ALA A 76 2.00 -4.45 -13.39
N ILE A 77 0.80 -4.07 -13.84
CA ILE A 77 0.62 -3.21 -15.01
C ILE A 77 1.08 -1.78 -14.72
N ILE A 78 0.75 -1.22 -13.55
CA ILE A 78 1.19 0.13 -13.18
C ILE A 78 2.72 0.18 -13.10
N MET A 79 3.34 -0.84 -12.50
CA MET A 79 4.79 -0.93 -12.38
C MET A 79 5.46 -1.15 -13.73
N PHE A 80 4.84 -1.92 -14.63
CA PHE A 80 5.28 -2.08 -16.00
C PHE A 80 5.35 -0.73 -16.73
N VAL A 81 4.28 0.06 -16.69
CA VAL A 81 4.24 1.38 -17.31
C VAL A 81 5.26 2.33 -16.66
N LEU A 82 5.35 2.35 -15.33
CA LEU A 82 6.32 3.18 -14.61
C LEU A 82 7.76 2.85 -14.99
N TYR A 83 8.14 1.58 -14.96
CA TYR A 83 9.49 1.18 -15.32
C TYR A 83 9.80 1.45 -16.79
N LEU A 84 8.85 1.22 -17.72
CA LEU A 84 9.08 1.60 -19.11
C LEU A 84 9.39 3.09 -19.24
N VAL A 85 8.59 3.98 -18.62
CA VAL A 85 8.84 5.43 -18.67
C VAL A 85 10.21 5.77 -18.07
N ILE A 86 10.56 5.19 -16.92
CA ILE A 86 11.86 5.43 -16.27
C ILE A 86 13.03 4.96 -17.15
N TYR A 87 12.96 3.75 -17.71
CA TYR A 87 14.04 3.19 -18.52
C TYR A 87 14.18 3.91 -19.86
N PHE A 88 13.07 4.27 -20.52
CA PHE A 88 13.11 5.07 -21.76
C PHE A 88 13.65 6.48 -21.52
N THR A 89 13.17 7.18 -20.49
CA THR A 89 13.69 8.52 -20.15
C THR A 89 15.14 8.48 -19.72
N ALA A 90 15.57 7.45 -18.99
CA ALA A 90 16.98 7.28 -18.63
C ALA A 90 17.86 6.99 -19.85
N TRP A 91 17.36 6.20 -20.81
CA TRP A 91 18.04 5.94 -22.07
C TRP A 91 18.20 7.23 -22.89
N ASP A 92 17.13 8.01 -23.03
CA ASP A 92 17.14 9.27 -23.79
C ASP A 92 18.05 10.35 -23.15
N LEU A 93 17.98 10.50 -21.81
CA LEU A 93 18.73 11.55 -21.10
C LEU A 93 20.21 11.23 -20.86
N LYS A 94 20.57 9.97 -20.64
CA LYS A 94 21.94 9.57 -20.24
C LYS A 94 22.66 8.70 -21.26
N GLY A 95 21.96 8.17 -22.26
CA GLY A 95 22.52 7.24 -23.23
C GLY A 95 22.62 5.79 -22.71
N TYR A 96 22.62 4.85 -23.66
CA TYR A 96 22.66 3.41 -23.38
C TYR A 96 23.94 2.99 -22.65
N ASP A 97 25.08 3.56 -23.03
CA ASP A 97 26.39 3.19 -22.47
C ASP A 97 26.49 3.49 -20.96
N VAL A 98 25.82 4.54 -20.49
CA VAL A 98 25.80 4.89 -19.06
C VAL A 98 24.92 3.91 -18.27
N LEU A 99 23.84 3.40 -18.87
CA LEU A 99 22.99 2.38 -18.26
C LEU A 99 23.73 1.05 -18.10
N VAL A 100 24.50 0.67 -19.12
CA VAL A 100 25.38 -0.51 -19.09
C VAL A 100 26.52 -0.33 -18.07
N ALA A 101 27.19 0.83 -18.07
CA ALA A 101 28.27 1.11 -17.12
C ALA A 101 27.82 1.11 -15.66
N LYS A 102 26.54 1.42 -15.39
CA LYS A 102 25.93 1.38 -14.05
C LYS A 102 25.32 0.02 -13.69
N ASN A 103 25.47 -1.00 -14.53
CA ASN A 103 24.85 -2.32 -14.38
C ASN A 103 23.31 -2.26 -14.23
N ILE A 104 22.67 -1.25 -14.83
CA ILE A 104 21.20 -1.13 -14.85
C ILE A 104 20.62 -1.99 -15.97
N ILE A 105 21.39 -2.14 -17.04
CA ILE A 105 21.09 -2.97 -18.22
C ILE A 105 22.35 -3.80 -18.48
N SER A 106 22.20 -5.10 -18.76
CA SER A 106 23.33 -5.93 -19.14
C SER A 106 23.77 -5.58 -20.57
N SER A 107 25.07 -5.73 -20.87
CA SER A 107 25.60 -5.43 -22.20
C SER A 107 24.88 -6.26 -23.27
N GLY A 108 24.12 -5.60 -24.16
CA GLY A 108 23.40 -6.24 -25.25
C GLY A 108 21.91 -6.50 -24.98
N ASP A 109 21.40 -6.15 -23.79
CA ASP A 109 19.97 -6.28 -23.50
C ASP A 109 19.17 -5.06 -23.97
N ASP A 110 17.94 -5.32 -24.42
CA ASP A 110 16.99 -4.28 -24.79
C ASP A 110 16.42 -3.56 -23.56
N VAL A 111 16.38 -2.24 -23.63
CA VAL A 111 15.81 -1.35 -22.61
C VAL A 111 14.36 -1.71 -22.27
N PHE A 112 13.58 -2.11 -23.28
CA PHE A 112 12.19 -2.54 -23.11
C PHE A 112 12.07 -3.83 -22.30
N ILE A 113 12.87 -4.84 -22.64
CA ILE A 113 12.86 -6.14 -21.96
C ILE A 113 13.30 -5.98 -20.50
N GLN A 114 14.30 -5.12 -20.25
CA GLN A 114 14.74 -4.81 -18.89
C GLN A 114 13.66 -4.11 -18.06
N GLY A 115 12.96 -3.12 -18.63
CA GLY A 115 11.82 -2.49 -17.96
C GLY A 115 10.70 -3.50 -17.62
N MET A 116 10.45 -4.46 -18.52
CA MET A 116 9.47 -5.54 -18.30
C MET A 116 9.89 -6.48 -17.17
N LEU A 117 11.13 -6.97 -17.19
CA LEU A 117 11.68 -7.88 -16.18
C LEU A 117 11.69 -7.21 -14.80
N GLN A 118 12.07 -5.94 -14.73
CA GLN A 118 12.09 -5.18 -13.48
C GLN A 118 10.67 -5.02 -12.90
N ALA A 119 9.68 -4.77 -13.74
CA ALA A 119 8.28 -4.68 -13.31
C ALA A 119 7.75 -5.99 -12.74
N PHE A 120 8.01 -7.13 -13.41
CA PHE A 120 7.60 -8.43 -12.90
C PHE A 120 8.35 -8.82 -11.61
N THR A 121 9.64 -8.51 -11.53
CA THR A 121 10.44 -8.74 -10.32
C THR A 121 9.91 -7.93 -9.14
N PHE A 122 9.53 -6.68 -9.38
CA PHE A 122 8.90 -5.84 -8.36
C PHE A 122 7.54 -6.40 -7.93
N ALA A 123 6.68 -6.78 -8.88
CA ALA A 123 5.37 -7.35 -8.57
C ALA A 123 5.48 -8.64 -7.75
N ALA A 124 6.38 -9.55 -8.14
CA ALA A 124 6.67 -10.76 -7.38
C ALA A 124 7.22 -10.45 -5.98
N GLY A 125 8.12 -9.47 -5.87
CA GLY A 125 8.66 -9.02 -4.59
C GLY A 125 7.59 -8.48 -3.64
N VAL A 126 6.64 -7.68 -4.15
CA VAL A 126 5.51 -7.19 -3.35
C VAL A 126 4.59 -8.33 -2.92
N GLU A 127 4.33 -9.30 -3.79
CA GLU A 127 3.47 -10.45 -3.44
C GLU A 127 4.09 -11.32 -2.34
N VAL A 128 5.38 -11.63 -2.44
CA VAL A 128 6.13 -12.32 -1.37
C VAL A 128 6.08 -11.53 -0.07
N LEU A 129 6.27 -10.20 -0.14
CA LEU A 129 6.19 -9.33 1.02
C LEU A 129 4.80 -9.35 1.65
N LEU A 130 3.72 -9.26 0.86
CA LEU A 130 2.34 -9.28 1.36
C LEU A 130 2.00 -10.61 2.05
N ILE A 131 2.43 -11.74 1.49
CA ILE A 131 2.27 -13.05 2.10
C ILE A 131 2.98 -13.09 3.47
N GLY A 132 4.23 -12.59 3.53
CA GLY A 132 4.99 -12.51 4.78
C GLY A 132 4.33 -11.61 5.83
N VAL A 133 3.88 -10.43 5.42
CA VAL A 133 3.22 -9.45 6.30
C VAL A 133 1.90 -9.99 6.82
N HIS A 134 1.07 -10.62 5.99
CA HIS A 134 -0.20 -11.21 6.44
C HIS A 134 0.02 -12.32 7.46
N MET A 135 0.99 -13.20 7.23
CA MET A 135 1.35 -14.25 8.18
C MET A 135 1.79 -13.64 9.52
N PHE A 136 2.64 -12.62 9.47
CA PHE A 136 3.16 -11.94 10.65
C PHE A 136 2.06 -11.21 11.44
N ILE A 137 1.21 -10.43 10.77
CA ILE A 137 0.09 -9.71 11.41
C ILE A 137 -0.92 -10.68 12.01
N ALA A 138 -1.22 -11.79 11.34
CA ALA A 138 -2.13 -12.81 11.88
C ALA A 138 -1.60 -13.38 13.20
N LYS A 139 -0.30 -13.68 13.27
CA LYS A 139 0.34 -14.18 14.49
C LYS A 139 0.33 -13.14 15.60
N LEU A 140 0.66 -11.88 15.30
CA LEU A 140 0.65 -10.79 16.28
C LEU A 140 -0.75 -10.52 16.83
N CYS A 141 -1.76 -10.52 15.95
CA CYS A 141 -3.15 -10.32 16.37
C CYS A 141 -3.61 -11.42 17.33
N LEU A 142 -3.30 -12.68 17.02
CA LEU A 142 -3.61 -13.81 17.89
C LEU A 142 -2.91 -13.72 19.25
N LEU A 143 -1.60 -13.46 19.25
CA LEU A 143 -0.82 -13.30 20.48
C LEU A 143 -1.36 -12.18 21.37
N SER A 144 -1.75 -11.04 20.78
CA SER A 144 -2.33 -9.91 21.51
C SER A 144 -3.66 -10.25 22.19
N LYS A 145 -4.50 -11.08 21.54
CA LYS A 145 -5.77 -11.54 22.11
C LYS A 145 -5.53 -12.48 23.29
N GLU A 146 -4.61 -13.44 23.15
CA GLU A 146 -4.25 -14.36 24.23
C GLU A 146 -3.69 -13.63 25.45
N PHE A 147 -2.81 -12.66 25.22
CA PHE A 147 -2.25 -11.83 26.29
C PHE A 147 -3.34 -11.07 27.04
N ARG A 148 -4.29 -10.45 26.33
CA ARG A 148 -5.41 -9.73 26.94
C ARG A 148 -6.28 -10.65 27.81
N ILE A 149 -6.59 -11.85 27.33
CA ILE A 149 -7.41 -12.81 28.09
C ILE A 149 -6.69 -13.27 29.36
N LYS A 150 -5.42 -13.65 29.25
CA LYS A 150 -4.62 -14.04 30.42
C LYS A 150 -4.49 -12.92 31.45
N LEU A 151 -4.25 -11.69 30.98
CA LEU A 151 -4.18 -10.53 31.85
C LEU A 151 -5.51 -10.29 32.59
N PHE A 152 -6.64 -10.39 31.89
CA PHE A 152 -7.96 -10.24 32.50
C PHE A 152 -8.25 -11.33 33.53
N GLN A 153 -7.88 -12.57 33.26
CA GLN A 153 -7.98 -13.67 34.22
C GLN A 153 -7.12 -13.43 35.47
N MET A 154 -5.89 -12.93 35.31
CA MET A 154 -5.03 -12.59 36.46
C MET A 154 -5.58 -11.44 37.30
N LEU A 155 -6.21 -10.44 36.67
CA LEU A 155 -6.82 -9.30 37.38
C LEU A 155 -8.13 -9.68 38.08
N ASN A 156 -8.88 -10.66 37.55
CA ASN A 156 -10.15 -11.13 38.09
C ASN A 156 -10.03 -12.33 39.06
N GLN A 157 -8.79 -12.78 39.33
CA GLN A 157 -8.46 -13.77 40.36
C GLN A 157 -7.91 -13.13 41.66
N ARG A 158 -7.99 -11.79 41.77
CA ARG A 158 -7.86 -11.04 43.03
C ARG A 158 -9.22 -10.50 43.44
#